data_AF-A0A838SMG0-F1
#
_entry.id   AF-A0A838SMG0-F1
#
_cell.length_a   1.000
_cell.length_b   1.000
_cell.length_c   1.000
_cell.angle_alpha   90.00
_cell.angle_beta   90.00
_cell.angle_gamma   90.00
#
_symmetry.space_group_name_H-M   'P 1'
#
loop_
_entity.id
_entity.type
_entity.pdbx_description
1 polymer ?
#
loop_
_entity_poly.entity_id
_entity_poly.type
_entity_poly.pdbx_seq_one_letter_code
_entity_poly.pdbx_strand_id
1 'polypeptide(L)'
;QLRQFYERIFDRFAAQQGARRWGDKTPYHIWHVRELAQIFPDAVFVCMVRHPGGTTASVQSRFDWQVSHAVKAWVRQNTEIAVRAVQLPGRFALLRYEDLVLDPEASLRELLDWMGEPWTPRLLEHHVVHGEREPQRVEGMTSATDPIDVERIAKWTTKLDAEARELLRTEAAPLARFYGYDVDDAVRLDSLLPADSVRRKLVTSADIARRQGEHSDVDWSSRGRPAANRRLDAAELWLGRNDGKGGKRGGKSNGGQRAATGAAPAQPEGGKAGPKGRGKAGGKAGGKAGGKAGVKGSGKPATAVRERPLARAVLSRVHRTLGPRVQEQR
;
A
#
# COMPACT_ATOMS: atom_id res chain seq x y z
N GLN A 1 -28.05 12.17 -6.04
CA GLN A 1 -28.46 10.88 -5.42
C GLN A 1 -27.25 10.10 -4.89
N LEU A 2 -26.24 9.75 -5.71
CA LEU A 2 -25.07 8.99 -5.24
C LEU A 2 -24.19 9.75 -4.23
N ARG A 3 -23.86 11.02 -4.50
CA ARG A 3 -23.12 11.92 -3.59
C ARG A 3 -23.74 11.94 -2.19
N GLN A 4 -25.02 12.30 -2.11
CA GLN A 4 -25.80 12.37 -0.86
C GLN A 4 -25.89 11.03 -0.11
N PHE A 5 -25.85 9.90 -0.80
CA PHE A 5 -25.82 8.59 -0.15
C PHE A 5 -24.52 8.40 0.62
N TYR A 6 -23.37 8.66 -0.02
CA TYR A 6 -22.07 8.55 0.62
C TYR A 6 -21.83 9.62 1.69
N GLU A 7 -22.18 10.88 1.42
CA GLU A 7 -22.07 11.99 2.39
C GLU A 7 -22.80 11.64 3.69
N ARG A 8 -24.05 11.16 3.62
CA ARG A 8 -24.78 10.78 4.85
C ARG A 8 -24.10 9.69 5.68
N ILE A 9 -23.39 8.77 5.03
CA ILE A 9 -22.66 7.69 5.72
C ILE A 9 -21.39 8.27 6.36
N PHE A 10 -20.59 8.99 5.57
CA PHE A 10 -19.28 9.48 6.01
C PHE A 10 -19.35 10.71 6.91
N ASP A 11 -20.28 11.64 6.69
CA ASP A 11 -20.49 12.81 7.55
C ASP A 11 -20.94 12.37 8.95
N ARG A 12 -21.80 11.35 9.03
CA ARG A 12 -22.19 10.77 10.31
C ARG A 12 -20.98 10.19 11.05
N PHE A 13 -20.12 9.47 10.34
CA PHE A 13 -18.90 8.93 10.93
C PHE A 13 -17.92 10.02 11.35
N ALA A 14 -17.71 11.04 10.52
CA ALA A 14 -16.87 12.19 10.85
C ALA A 14 -17.39 12.93 12.09
N ALA A 15 -18.71 13.20 12.15
CA ALA A 15 -19.35 13.85 13.29
C ALA A 15 -19.18 13.05 14.59
N GLN A 16 -19.28 11.72 14.54
CA GLN A 16 -19.02 10.84 15.69
C GLN A 16 -17.57 10.91 16.19
N GLN A 17 -16.63 11.26 15.31
CA GLN A 17 -15.21 11.42 15.62
C GLN A 17 -14.83 12.89 15.89
N GLY A 18 -15.79 13.82 15.90
CA GLY A 18 -15.53 15.26 16.03
C GLY A 18 -14.76 15.87 14.85
N ALA A 19 -14.72 15.19 13.70
CA ALA A 19 -14.01 15.63 12.51
C ALA A 19 -14.91 16.52 11.63
N ARG A 20 -14.31 17.55 11.02
CA ARG A 20 -15.01 18.49 10.10
C ARG A 20 -15.06 18.01 8.66
N ARG A 21 -14.20 17.05 8.30
CA ARG A 21 -14.05 16.46 6.98
C ARG A 21 -13.85 14.96 7.11
N TRP A 22 -14.36 14.20 6.15
CA TRP A 22 -14.07 12.78 6.01
C TRP A 22 -13.09 12.53 4.86
N GLY A 23 -12.44 11.36 4.89
CA GLY A 23 -11.59 10.89 3.81
C GLY A 23 -11.75 9.39 3.64
N ASP A 24 -11.44 8.92 2.44
CA ASP A 24 -11.38 7.49 2.13
C ASP A 24 -9.98 7.12 1.62
N LYS A 25 -9.46 5.99 2.10
CA LYS A 25 -8.17 5.45 1.67
C LYS A 25 -8.40 4.11 0.98
N THR A 26 -8.56 4.17 -0.34
CA THR A 26 -8.67 2.99 -1.19
C THR A 26 -7.70 3.11 -2.38
N PRO A 27 -6.60 2.34 -2.43
CA PRO A 27 -5.60 2.48 -3.49
C PRO A 27 -6.16 2.34 -4.91
N TYR A 28 -7.19 1.53 -5.10
CA TYR A 28 -7.83 1.32 -6.41
C TYR A 28 -8.70 2.49 -6.88
N HIS A 29 -8.99 3.47 -6.04
CA HIS A 29 -9.75 4.66 -6.43
C HIS A 29 -9.04 5.47 -7.52
N ILE A 30 -7.72 5.32 -7.70
CA ILE A 30 -6.99 6.00 -8.77
C ILE A 30 -7.63 5.81 -10.15
N TRP A 31 -8.20 4.63 -10.39
CA TRP A 31 -8.88 4.27 -11.66
C TRP A 31 -10.24 4.93 -11.86
N HIS A 32 -10.78 5.55 -10.82
CA HIS A 32 -12.11 6.16 -10.77
C HIS A 32 -12.07 7.63 -10.37
N VAL A 33 -10.88 8.24 -10.33
CA VAL A 33 -10.73 9.61 -9.83
C VAL A 33 -11.53 10.61 -10.66
N ARG A 34 -11.69 10.38 -11.97
CA ARG A 34 -12.52 11.24 -12.82
C ARG A 34 -13.98 11.23 -12.39
N GLU A 35 -14.53 10.04 -12.16
CA GLU A 35 -15.90 9.82 -11.72
C GLU A 35 -16.10 10.36 -10.29
N LEU A 36 -15.16 10.09 -9.39
CA LEU A 36 -15.15 10.64 -8.04
C LEU A 36 -15.12 12.17 -8.05
N ALA A 37 -14.32 12.78 -8.93
CA ALA A 37 -14.22 14.23 -9.07
C ALA A 37 -15.51 14.88 -9.59
N GLN A 38 -16.34 14.13 -10.34
CA GLN A 38 -17.67 14.56 -10.78
C GLN A 38 -18.71 14.41 -9.67
N ILE A 39 -18.65 13.31 -8.91
CA ILE A 39 -19.57 13.04 -7.80
C ILE A 39 -19.30 13.99 -6.63
N PHE A 40 -18.03 14.26 -6.33
CA PHE A 40 -17.54 15.11 -5.25
C PHE A 40 -16.66 16.24 -5.84
N PRO A 41 -17.24 17.36 -6.30
CA PRO A 41 -16.52 18.47 -6.91
C PRO A 41 -15.47 19.13 -6.02
N ASP A 42 -15.66 19.05 -4.70
CA ASP A 42 -14.80 19.59 -3.65
C ASP A 42 -13.78 18.58 -3.11
N ALA A 43 -13.77 17.34 -3.62
CA ALA A 43 -12.79 16.34 -3.22
C ALA A 43 -11.37 16.70 -3.70
N VAL A 44 -10.39 16.50 -2.82
CA VAL A 44 -8.97 16.52 -3.15
C VAL A 44 -8.41 15.10 -3.09
N PHE A 45 -7.36 14.83 -3.85
CA PHE A 45 -6.75 13.52 -4.00
C PHE A 45 -5.29 13.58 -3.54
N VAL A 46 -4.99 12.91 -2.44
CA VAL A 46 -3.62 12.75 -1.93
C VAL A 46 -3.11 11.38 -2.39
N CYS A 47 -2.12 11.40 -3.27
CA CYS A 47 -1.50 10.20 -3.81
C CYS A 47 -0.14 9.96 -3.16
N MET A 48 0.21 8.70 -2.98
CA MET A 48 1.53 8.31 -2.54
C MET A 48 2.22 7.50 -3.62
N VAL A 49 3.49 7.83 -3.87
CA VAL A 49 4.40 6.97 -4.63
C VAL A 49 5.45 6.40 -3.70
N ARG A 50 5.87 5.16 -3.95
CA ARG A 50 6.93 4.47 -3.21
C ARG A 50 7.89 3.84 -4.21
N HIS A 51 9.16 3.70 -3.84
CA HIS A 51 10.17 3.04 -4.66
C HIS A 51 9.64 1.71 -5.24
N PRO A 52 9.85 1.43 -6.55
CA PRO A 52 9.26 0.26 -7.20
C PRO A 52 9.73 -1.04 -6.55
N GLY A 53 11.01 -1.17 -6.19
CA GLY A 53 11.52 -2.32 -5.43
C GLY A 53 10.86 -2.49 -4.05
N GLY A 54 10.61 -1.38 -3.34
CA GLY A 54 9.93 -1.38 -2.05
C GLY A 54 8.49 -1.86 -2.15
N THR A 55 7.80 -1.44 -3.21
CA THR A 55 6.41 -1.87 -3.49
C THR A 55 6.37 -3.33 -3.92
N THR A 56 7.22 -3.75 -4.85
CA THR A 56 7.31 -5.12 -5.35
C THR A 56 7.56 -6.13 -4.23
N ALA A 57 8.59 -5.90 -3.40
CA ALA A 57 8.87 -6.78 -2.26
C ALA A 57 7.71 -6.82 -1.25
N SER A 58 7.02 -5.70 -1.06
CA SER A 58 5.86 -5.61 -0.16
C SER A 58 4.69 -6.44 -0.67
N VAL A 59 4.28 -6.29 -1.93
CA VAL A 59 3.13 -7.03 -2.48
C VAL A 59 3.42 -8.51 -2.68
N GLN A 60 4.66 -8.88 -3.03
CA GLN A 60 5.08 -10.28 -3.07
C GLN A 60 4.90 -10.92 -1.69
N SER A 61 5.43 -10.29 -0.64
CA SER A 61 5.34 -10.85 0.72
C SER A 61 3.93 -10.87 1.33
N ARG A 62 3.04 -9.98 0.89
CA ARG A 62 1.70 -9.81 1.50
C ARG A 62 0.58 -10.50 0.74
N PHE A 63 0.69 -10.55 -0.58
CA PHE A 63 -0.37 -11.00 -1.47
C PHE A 63 0.07 -12.13 -2.40
N ASP A 64 1.31 -12.61 -2.25
CA ASP A 64 1.89 -13.69 -3.07
C ASP A 64 1.88 -13.38 -4.57
N TRP A 65 2.12 -12.11 -4.91
CA TRP A 65 2.16 -11.68 -6.30
C TRP A 65 3.46 -12.12 -6.97
N GLN A 66 3.33 -12.59 -8.21
CA GLN A 66 4.46 -12.76 -9.11
C GLN A 66 5.18 -11.42 -9.31
N VAL A 67 6.51 -11.43 -9.32
CA VAL A 67 7.35 -10.23 -9.40
C VAL A 67 7.02 -9.41 -10.65
N SER A 68 6.91 -10.07 -11.80
CA SER A 68 6.56 -9.42 -13.07
C SER A 68 5.19 -8.71 -13.01
N HIS A 69 4.20 -9.33 -12.35
CA HIS A 69 2.90 -8.71 -12.13
C HIS A 69 3.00 -7.51 -11.19
N ALA A 70 3.77 -7.61 -10.10
CA ALA A 70 3.97 -6.53 -9.15
C ALA A 70 4.64 -5.30 -9.78
N VAL A 71 5.70 -5.50 -10.56
CA VAL A 71 6.41 -4.42 -11.26
C VAL A 71 5.48 -3.76 -12.28
N LYS A 72 4.77 -4.55 -13.11
CA LYS A 72 3.82 -4.01 -14.11
C LYS A 72 2.64 -3.29 -13.45
N ALA A 73 2.16 -3.77 -12.31
CA ALA A 73 1.11 -3.10 -11.56
C ALA A 73 1.60 -1.76 -10.98
N TRP A 74 2.84 -1.70 -10.48
CA TRP A 74 3.46 -0.45 -10.04
C TRP A 74 3.55 0.57 -11.18
N VAL A 75 4.05 0.17 -12.35
CA VAL A 75 4.13 1.05 -13.53
C VAL A 75 2.73 1.56 -13.89
N ARG A 76 1.79 0.63 -14.07
CA ARG A 76 0.42 0.94 -14.48
C ARG A 76 -0.29 1.92 -13.52
N GLN A 77 -0.22 1.68 -12.21
CA GLN A 77 -0.88 2.52 -11.21
C GLN A 77 -0.25 3.90 -11.11
N ASN A 78 1.08 3.97 -11.11
CA ASN A 78 1.78 5.24 -10.96
C ASN A 78 1.77 6.08 -12.26
N THR A 79 1.64 5.48 -13.44
CA THR A 79 1.32 6.21 -14.66
C THR A 79 -0.06 6.86 -14.56
N GLU A 80 -1.06 6.13 -14.06
CA GLU A 80 -2.42 6.67 -13.88
C GLU A 80 -2.44 7.84 -12.88
N ILE A 81 -1.65 7.78 -11.79
CA ILE A 81 -1.46 8.92 -10.87
C ILE A 81 -1.00 10.18 -11.61
N ALA A 82 0.06 10.09 -12.40
CA ALA A 82 0.59 11.24 -13.13
C ALA A 82 -0.42 11.79 -14.14
N VAL A 83 -1.08 10.90 -14.91
CA VAL A 83 -2.10 11.30 -15.90
C VAL A 83 -3.29 11.99 -15.22
N ARG A 84 -3.81 11.46 -14.11
CA ARG A 84 -4.96 12.04 -13.42
C ARG A 84 -4.64 13.34 -12.71
N ALA A 85 -3.43 13.47 -12.16
CA ALA A 85 -3.02 14.69 -11.51
C ALA A 85 -3.00 15.90 -12.47
N VAL A 86 -2.58 15.70 -13.73
CA VAL A 86 -2.61 16.76 -14.76
C VAL A 86 -4.03 17.07 -15.24
N GLN A 87 -4.92 16.08 -15.28
CA GLN A 87 -6.33 16.27 -15.67
C GLN A 87 -7.17 17.00 -14.62
N LEU A 88 -6.71 17.04 -13.36
CA LEU A 88 -7.43 17.63 -12.23
C LEU A 88 -6.51 18.63 -11.49
N PRO A 89 -6.14 19.75 -12.16
CA PRO A 89 -5.24 20.74 -11.59
C PRO A 89 -5.81 21.32 -10.28
N GLY A 90 -4.93 21.52 -9.30
CA GLY A 90 -5.29 22.07 -7.98
C GLY A 90 -6.02 21.10 -7.06
N ARG A 91 -6.37 19.90 -7.52
CA ARG A 91 -7.07 18.86 -6.73
C ARG A 91 -6.19 17.67 -6.39
N PHE A 92 -4.94 17.65 -6.85
CA PHE A 92 -3.99 16.57 -6.59
C PHE A 92 -2.76 17.05 -5.84
N ALA A 93 -2.39 16.27 -4.84
CA ALA A 93 -1.11 16.34 -4.17
C ALA A 93 -0.46 14.95 -4.15
N LEU A 94 0.84 14.90 -4.36
CA LEU A 94 1.64 13.68 -4.34
C LEU A 94 2.73 13.80 -3.28
N LEU A 95 2.83 12.75 -2.46
CA LEU A 95 3.91 12.54 -1.51
C LEU A 95 4.71 11.31 -1.91
N ARG A 96 6.02 11.41 -1.78
CA ARG A 96 6.92 10.27 -1.86
C ARG A 96 7.01 9.61 -0.48
N TYR A 97 6.78 8.30 -0.41
CA TYR A 97 6.80 7.52 0.83
C TYR A 97 8.11 7.71 1.60
N GLU A 98 9.24 7.67 0.90
CA GLU A 98 10.56 7.80 1.49
C GLU A 98 10.76 9.19 2.10
N ASP A 99 10.27 10.24 1.45
CA ASP A 99 10.29 11.60 2.00
C ASP A 99 9.43 11.72 3.27
N LEU A 100 8.22 11.14 3.26
CA LEU A 100 7.33 11.13 4.41
C LEU A 100 7.92 10.36 5.60
N VAL A 101 8.64 9.26 5.36
CA VAL A 101 9.25 8.47 6.43
C VAL A 101 10.52 9.12 6.97
N LEU A 102 11.30 9.80 6.12
CA LEU A 102 12.53 10.47 6.53
C LEU A 102 12.28 11.79 7.25
N ASP A 103 11.26 12.54 6.82
CA ASP A 103 10.89 13.83 7.39
C ASP A 103 9.37 13.97 7.45
N PRO A 104 8.72 13.27 8.40
CA PRO A 104 7.26 13.22 8.49
C PRO A 104 6.66 14.57 8.84
N GLU A 105 7.33 15.37 9.68
CA GLU A 105 6.82 16.68 10.07
C GLU A 105 6.77 17.64 8.88
N ALA A 106 7.86 17.80 8.13
CA ALA A 106 7.85 18.69 6.96
C ALA A 106 6.83 18.24 5.91
N SER A 107 6.80 16.93 5.62
CA SER A 107 5.88 16.36 4.63
C SER A 107 4.41 16.58 5.00
N LEU A 108 4.06 16.36 6.27
CA LEU A 108 2.68 16.52 6.75
C LEU A 108 2.30 17.99 6.90
N ARG A 109 3.23 18.87 7.32
CA ARG A 109 2.97 20.32 7.36
C ARG A 109 2.64 20.87 5.99
N GLU A 110 3.45 20.57 4.97
CA GLU A 110 3.18 21.01 3.60
C GLU A 110 1.84 20.45 3.08
N LEU A 111 1.55 19.18 3.36
CA LEU A 111 0.28 18.56 2.96
C LEU A 111 -0.93 19.25 3.63
N LEU A 112 -0.87 19.48 4.94
CA LEU A 112 -1.97 20.10 5.68
C LEU A 112 -2.18 21.56 5.27
N ASP A 113 -1.10 22.31 5.07
CA ASP A 113 -1.15 23.68 4.54
C ASP A 113 -1.87 23.71 3.18
N TRP A 114 -1.50 22.80 2.27
CA TRP A 114 -2.17 22.66 0.98
C TRP A 114 -3.65 22.27 1.09
N MET A 115 -4.02 21.45 2.07
CA MET A 115 -5.43 21.08 2.33
C MET A 115 -6.21 22.15 3.10
N GLY A 116 -5.55 23.17 3.65
CA GLY A 116 -6.15 24.14 4.55
C GLY A 116 -6.53 23.55 5.92
N GLU A 117 -5.80 22.54 6.39
CA GLU A 117 -6.04 21.84 7.66
C GLU A 117 -5.00 22.24 8.72
N PRO A 118 -5.37 22.29 10.02
CA PRO A 118 -4.44 22.71 11.07
C PRO A 118 -3.41 21.62 11.39
N TRP A 119 -2.17 22.05 11.67
CA TRP A 119 -1.12 21.17 12.19
C TRP A 119 -1.42 20.72 13.63
N THR A 120 -1.11 19.45 13.92
CA THR A 120 -1.03 18.93 15.29
C THR A 120 0.12 17.94 15.43
N PRO A 121 0.95 18.03 16.49
CA PRO A 121 2.06 17.09 16.70
C PRO A 121 1.60 15.65 16.88
N ARG A 122 0.33 15.42 17.29
CA ARG A 122 -0.27 14.08 17.41
C ARG A 122 -0.25 13.28 16.10
N LEU A 123 -0.09 13.93 14.94
CA LEU A 123 0.05 13.25 13.65
C LEU A 123 1.32 12.40 13.58
N LEU A 124 2.40 12.80 14.27
CA LEU A 124 3.65 12.03 14.35
C LEU A 124 3.48 10.80 15.25
N GLU A 125 2.53 10.85 16.16
CA GLU A 125 2.19 9.81 17.14
C GLU A 125 1.06 8.89 16.65
N HIS A 126 0.93 8.70 15.33
CA HIS A 126 -0.15 7.90 14.73
C HIS A 126 -0.29 6.50 15.38
N HIS A 127 0.84 5.88 15.72
CA HIS A 127 0.90 4.57 16.37
C HIS A 127 0.25 4.55 17.76
N VAL A 128 0.33 5.65 18.52
CA VAL A 128 -0.36 5.83 19.80
C VAL A 128 -1.85 6.04 19.55
N VAL A 129 -2.20 6.97 18.65
CA VAL A 129 -3.60 7.29 18.31
C VAL A 129 -4.36 6.07 17.80
N HIS A 130 -3.72 5.22 16.99
CA HIS A 130 -4.31 3.96 16.52
C HIS A 130 -4.34 2.88 17.59
N GLY A 131 -3.39 2.86 18.52
CA GLY A 131 -3.41 1.94 19.66
C GLY A 131 -4.50 2.25 20.69
N GLU A 132 -4.92 3.52 20.80
CA GLU A 132 -6.05 3.96 21.62
C GLU A 132 -7.41 3.58 21.03
N ARG A 133 -7.48 3.36 19.72
CA ARG A 133 -8.69 2.90 19.03
C ARG A 133 -8.75 1.38 19.09
N GLU A 134 -9.94 0.79 19.21
CA GLU A 134 -10.05 -0.68 19.14
C GLU A 134 -9.33 -1.20 17.88
N PRO A 135 -8.53 -2.28 17.98
CA PRO A 135 -7.63 -2.70 16.92
C PRO A 135 -8.43 -3.22 15.71
N GLN A 136 -8.85 -2.30 14.84
CA GLN A 136 -9.29 -2.64 13.50
C GLN A 136 -8.03 -2.99 12.70
N ARG A 137 -7.89 -4.26 12.31
CA ARG A 137 -6.90 -4.66 11.31
C ARG A 137 -7.18 -3.87 10.03
N VAL A 138 -6.36 -2.87 9.75
CA VAL A 138 -6.34 -2.18 8.45
C VAL A 138 -6.00 -3.22 7.38
N GLU A 139 -6.73 -3.20 6.27
CA GLU A 139 -6.59 -4.17 5.18
C GLU A 139 -5.13 -4.49 4.84
N GLY A 140 -4.81 -5.79 4.78
CA GLY A 140 -3.49 -6.30 4.38
C GLY A 140 -2.41 -6.13 5.44
N MET A 141 -2.51 -6.84 6.58
CA MET A 141 -1.45 -7.06 7.61
C MET A 141 -0.58 -5.84 7.98
N THR A 142 -1.05 -4.61 7.75
CA THR A 142 -0.29 -3.40 8.02
C THR A 142 -0.59 -3.00 9.46
N SER A 143 0.41 -3.13 10.32
CA SER A 143 0.34 -2.61 11.69
C SER A 143 0.35 -1.08 11.60
N ALA A 144 -0.83 -0.45 11.73
CA ALA A 144 -0.95 0.99 11.91
C ALA A 144 -0.53 1.43 13.34
N THR A 145 -0.13 0.46 14.17
CA THR A 145 0.32 0.63 15.55
C THR A 145 1.83 0.53 15.70
N ASP A 146 2.59 0.28 14.62
CA ASP A 146 4.05 0.36 14.65
C ASP A 146 4.49 1.82 14.47
N PRO A 147 5.55 2.27 15.16
CA PRO A 147 6.14 3.58 14.87
C PRO A 147 6.72 3.63 13.45
N ILE A 148 7.01 4.84 12.98
CA ILE A 148 7.68 5.07 11.69
C ILE A 148 9.04 4.38 11.71
N ASP A 149 9.29 3.53 10.71
CA ASP A 149 10.52 2.74 10.57
C ASP A 149 11.23 3.06 9.25
N VAL A 150 12.28 3.87 9.34
CA VAL A 150 13.12 4.30 8.20
C VAL A 150 13.83 3.12 7.53
N GLU A 151 14.11 2.03 8.26
CA GLU A 151 14.79 0.88 7.67
C GLU A 151 13.94 0.20 6.58
N ARG A 152 12.62 0.41 6.59
CA ARG A 152 11.70 -0.11 5.56
C ARG A 152 11.96 0.46 4.16
N ILE A 153 12.71 1.55 4.04
CA ILE A 153 13.13 2.12 2.75
C ILE A 153 14.05 1.13 2.02
N ALA A 154 15.08 0.60 2.69
CA ALA A 154 16.10 -0.23 2.06
C ALA A 154 15.86 -1.75 2.15
N LYS A 155 14.89 -2.20 2.97
CA LYS A 155 14.59 -3.63 3.22
C LYS A 155 14.32 -4.47 1.97
N TRP A 156 13.95 -3.87 0.84
CA TRP A 156 13.69 -4.61 -0.40
C TRP A 156 14.98 -5.10 -1.08
N THR A 157 16.10 -4.41 -0.86
CA THR A 157 17.39 -4.75 -1.49
C THR A 157 17.88 -6.14 -1.12
N THR A 158 17.59 -6.62 0.09
CA THR A 158 17.94 -7.97 0.54
C THR A 158 16.89 -9.02 0.20
N LYS A 159 15.72 -8.61 -0.30
CA LYS A 159 14.58 -9.49 -0.60
C LYS A 159 14.42 -9.82 -2.08
N LEU A 160 14.76 -8.87 -2.95
CA LEU A 160 14.64 -9.06 -4.39
C LEU A 160 15.93 -9.64 -4.98
N ASP A 161 15.79 -10.74 -5.71
CA ASP A 161 16.86 -11.41 -6.44
C ASP A 161 17.26 -10.63 -7.72
N ALA A 162 18.22 -11.18 -8.47
CA ALA A 162 18.75 -10.56 -9.67
C ALA A 162 17.71 -10.43 -10.79
N GLU A 163 16.84 -11.43 -10.96
CA GLU A 163 15.79 -11.41 -11.99
C GLU A 163 14.75 -10.33 -11.68
N ALA A 164 14.34 -10.22 -10.42
CA ALA A 164 13.43 -9.16 -9.98
C ALA A 164 14.03 -7.77 -10.17
N ARG A 165 15.32 -7.59 -9.91
CA ARG A 165 16.03 -6.33 -10.16
C ARG A 165 16.12 -6.00 -11.65
N GLU A 166 16.32 -6.99 -12.50
CA GLU A 166 16.34 -6.77 -13.94
C GLU A 166 14.97 -6.36 -14.48
N LEU A 167 13.89 -6.94 -13.96
CA LEU A 167 12.53 -6.47 -14.27
C LEU A 167 12.29 -5.02 -13.83
N LEU A 168 12.83 -4.59 -12.69
CA LEU A 168 12.75 -3.18 -12.27
C LEU A 168 13.47 -2.25 -13.26
N ARG A 169 14.67 -2.63 -13.73
CA ARG A 169 15.44 -1.86 -14.71
C ARG A 169 14.75 -1.74 -16.05
N THR A 170 14.20 -2.84 -16.54
CA THR A 170 13.61 -2.92 -17.88
C THR A 170 12.21 -2.30 -17.94
N GLU A 171 11.38 -2.51 -16.92
CA GLU A 171 9.95 -2.12 -16.95
C GLU A 171 9.67 -0.83 -16.18
N ALA A 172 10.33 -0.60 -15.03
CA ALA A 172 9.98 0.49 -14.13
C ALA A 172 10.92 1.71 -14.21
N ALA A 173 12.13 1.56 -14.76
CA ALA A 173 13.16 2.61 -14.69
C ALA A 173 12.74 3.98 -15.27
N PRO A 174 12.08 4.09 -16.44
CA PRO A 174 11.65 5.39 -16.96
C PRO A 174 10.70 6.11 -15.98
N LEU A 175 9.65 5.42 -15.53
CA LEU A 175 8.69 6.00 -14.59
C LEU A 175 9.30 6.23 -13.20
N ALA A 176 10.24 5.39 -12.77
CA ALA A 176 10.98 5.57 -11.53
C ALA A 176 11.79 6.88 -11.55
N ARG A 177 12.51 7.18 -12.64
CA ARG A 177 13.23 8.45 -12.81
C ARG A 177 12.28 9.65 -12.82
N PHE A 178 11.11 9.51 -13.45
CA PHE A 178 10.07 10.54 -13.37
C PHE A 178 9.69 10.85 -11.91
N TYR A 179 9.57 9.83 -11.05
CA TYR A 179 9.35 9.97 -9.61
C TYR A 179 10.64 10.16 -8.78
N GLY A 180 11.76 10.49 -9.42
CA GLY A 180 13.02 10.84 -8.76
C GLY A 180 13.68 9.66 -8.05
N TYR A 181 13.44 8.44 -8.51
CA TYR A 181 14.07 7.23 -8.01
C TYR A 181 15.13 6.71 -8.97
N ASP A 182 16.16 6.12 -8.38
CA ASP A 182 17.06 5.20 -9.05
C ASP A 182 16.66 3.76 -8.66
N VAL A 183 16.29 2.94 -9.64
CA VAL A 183 15.80 1.57 -9.39
C VAL A 183 16.83 0.65 -8.75
N ASP A 184 18.12 0.97 -8.84
CA ASP A 184 19.23 0.21 -8.27
C ASP A 184 19.67 0.75 -6.90
N ASP A 185 19.28 1.98 -6.53
CA ASP A 185 19.64 2.61 -5.26
C ASP A 185 18.41 2.97 -4.42
N ALA A 186 18.19 2.17 -3.37
CA ALA A 186 17.06 2.33 -2.46
C ALA A 186 17.00 3.67 -1.70
N VAL A 187 18.12 4.39 -1.58
CA VAL A 187 18.21 5.63 -0.79
C VAL A 187 18.45 6.87 -1.63
N ARG A 188 18.73 6.72 -2.92
CA ARG A 188 18.87 7.86 -3.82
C ARG A 188 17.49 8.43 -4.16
N LEU A 189 17.30 9.68 -3.78
CA LEU A 189 16.06 10.43 -3.97
C LEU A 189 16.37 11.75 -4.67
N ASP A 190 16.15 11.81 -5.97
CA ASP A 190 16.30 13.05 -6.73
C ASP A 190 15.13 14.01 -6.40
N SER A 191 15.38 15.32 -6.50
CA SER A 191 14.36 16.33 -6.23
C SER A 191 13.21 16.25 -7.24
N LEU A 192 11.99 16.29 -6.72
CA LEU A 192 10.77 16.37 -7.53
C LEU A 192 10.36 17.82 -7.83
N LEU A 193 10.88 18.77 -7.05
CA LEU A 193 10.50 20.18 -7.11
C LEU A 193 11.63 21.01 -7.72
N PRO A 194 11.30 22.16 -8.34
CA PRO A 194 12.28 23.16 -8.76
C PRO A 194 13.20 23.59 -7.61
N ALA A 195 14.43 24.01 -7.92
CA ALA A 195 15.42 24.39 -6.91
C ALA A 195 15.02 25.63 -6.09
N ASP A 196 14.20 26.50 -6.68
CA ASP A 196 13.65 27.72 -6.08
C ASP A 196 12.30 27.50 -5.39
N SER A 197 11.80 26.26 -5.34
CA SER A 197 10.54 25.94 -4.67
C SER A 197 10.63 26.17 -3.17
N VAL A 198 9.64 26.88 -2.62
CA VAL A 198 9.44 27.02 -1.17
C VAL A 198 9.03 25.71 -0.50
N ARG A 199 8.34 24.84 -1.25
CA ARG A 199 7.99 23.46 -0.85
C ARG A 199 9.19 22.55 -1.09
N ARG A 200 9.32 21.51 -0.27
CA ARG A 200 10.41 20.53 -0.35
C ARG A 200 9.92 19.11 -0.56
N LYS A 201 8.69 18.79 -0.16
CA LYS A 201 8.17 17.41 -0.10
C LYS A 201 6.91 17.20 -0.94
N LEU A 202 5.98 18.16 -0.90
CA LEU A 202 4.68 18.06 -1.54
C LEU A 202 4.72 18.44 -3.01
N VAL A 203 4.35 17.51 -3.89
CA VAL A 203 4.31 17.70 -5.34
C VAL A 203 2.87 17.94 -5.78
N THR A 204 2.61 19.03 -6.52
CA THR A 204 1.27 19.38 -7.02
C THR A 204 1.06 18.92 -8.47
N SER A 205 -0.17 19.04 -8.97
CA SER A 205 -0.48 18.86 -10.39
C SER A 205 0.43 19.65 -11.34
N ALA A 206 0.78 20.90 -10.97
CA ALA A 206 1.64 21.75 -11.79
C ALA A 206 3.07 21.20 -11.86
N ASP A 207 3.59 20.70 -10.74
CA ASP A 207 4.91 20.08 -10.66
C ASP A 207 4.96 18.78 -11.48
N ILE A 208 3.89 17.97 -11.41
CA ILE A 208 3.73 16.75 -12.22
C ILE A 208 3.70 17.10 -13.71
N ALA A 209 2.89 18.08 -14.12
CA ALA A 209 2.81 18.51 -15.51
C ALA A 209 4.16 18.98 -16.06
N ARG A 210 4.90 19.79 -15.29
CA ARG A 210 6.28 20.20 -15.62
C ARG A 210 7.18 19.00 -15.83
N ARG A 211 7.20 18.06 -14.88
CA ARG A 211 8.03 16.85 -14.99
C ARG A 211 7.63 15.96 -16.16
N GLN A 212 6.35 15.90 -16.55
CA GLN A 212 5.95 15.15 -17.75
C GLN A 212 6.62 15.72 -19.02
N GLY A 213 6.80 17.05 -19.08
CA GLY A 213 7.55 17.70 -20.16
C GLY A 213 9.05 17.45 -20.12
N GLU A 214 9.63 17.16 -18.95
CA GLU A 214 11.06 16.87 -18.76
C GLU A 214 11.42 15.39 -18.97
N HIS A 215 10.45 14.48 -18.88
CA HIS A 215 10.63 13.03 -18.98
C HIS A 215 9.88 12.48 -20.20
N SER A 216 10.41 12.77 -21.39
CA SER A 216 9.84 12.32 -22.67
C SER A 216 10.00 10.82 -22.93
N ASP A 217 10.82 10.13 -22.12
CA ASP A 217 11.06 8.68 -22.17
C ASP A 217 9.95 7.86 -21.49
N VAL A 218 9.00 8.51 -20.81
CA VAL A 218 7.82 7.86 -20.23
C VAL A 218 6.66 7.85 -21.21
N ASP A 219 6.14 6.66 -21.52
CA ASP A 219 4.93 6.51 -22.34
C ASP A 219 3.66 6.79 -21.51
N TRP A 220 3.11 7.99 -21.68
CA TRP A 220 1.85 8.41 -21.05
C TRP A 220 0.60 7.88 -21.77
N SER A 221 0.75 7.34 -22.98
CA SER A 221 -0.36 6.84 -23.80
C SER A 221 -0.77 5.42 -23.42
N SER A 222 0.18 4.61 -22.94
CA SER A 222 -0.07 3.25 -22.45
C SER A 222 -0.81 3.26 -21.12
N ARG A 223 -2.13 3.42 -21.21
CA ARG A 223 -3.05 3.30 -20.07
C ARG A 223 -3.54 1.86 -19.97
N GLY A 224 -3.02 1.11 -19.01
CA GLY A 224 -3.55 -0.22 -18.70
C GLY A 224 -4.99 -0.14 -18.16
N ARG A 225 -5.70 -1.28 -18.10
CA ARG A 225 -7.03 -1.36 -17.48
C ARG A 225 -6.91 -1.73 -15.99
N PRO A 226 -7.85 -1.31 -15.13
CA PRO A 226 -7.90 -1.80 -13.76
C PRO A 226 -8.05 -3.32 -13.74
N ALA A 227 -7.12 -4.02 -13.08
CA ALA A 227 -7.09 -5.49 -13.04
C ALA A 227 -8.30 -6.12 -12.33
N ALA A 228 -8.99 -5.37 -11.46
CA ALA A 228 -10.00 -5.91 -10.54
C ALA A 228 -11.39 -5.26 -10.63
N ASN A 229 -11.62 -4.29 -11.53
CA ASN A 229 -12.92 -3.62 -11.63
C ASN A 229 -13.76 -4.28 -12.72
N ARG A 230 -14.40 -5.41 -12.37
CA ARG A 230 -15.57 -5.86 -13.14
C ARG A 230 -16.67 -4.83 -12.96
N ARG A 231 -17.33 -4.42 -14.05
CA ARG A 231 -18.57 -3.64 -13.94
C ARG A 231 -19.60 -4.49 -13.21
N LEU A 232 -20.08 -3.99 -12.08
CA LEU A 232 -21.24 -4.55 -11.40
C LEU A 232 -22.48 -3.83 -11.92
N ASP A 233 -23.43 -4.59 -12.44
CA ASP A 233 -24.68 -4.02 -12.92
C ASP A 233 -25.68 -3.84 -11.76
N ALA A 234 -26.60 -2.89 -11.87
CA ALA A 234 -27.60 -2.62 -10.82
C ALA A 234 -28.42 -3.88 -10.46
N ALA A 235 -28.63 -4.78 -11.43
CA ALA A 235 -29.28 -6.07 -11.22
C ALA A 235 -28.45 -7.02 -10.32
N GLU A 236 -27.12 -6.93 -10.37
CA GLU A 236 -26.20 -7.74 -9.55
C GLU A 236 -26.08 -7.18 -8.12
N LEU A 237 -26.35 -5.88 -7.94
CA LEU A 237 -26.34 -5.18 -6.64
C LEU A 237 -27.68 -5.27 -5.89
N TRP A 238 -28.68 -5.95 -6.46
CA TRP A 238 -29.97 -6.12 -5.79
C TRP A 238 -29.84 -7.04 -4.57
N LEU A 239 -29.59 -6.44 -3.42
CA LEU A 239 -29.80 -7.06 -2.12
C LEU A 239 -31.32 -7.16 -1.91
N GLY A 240 -31.89 -8.24 -2.42
CA GLY A 240 -33.31 -8.51 -2.26
C GLY A 240 -33.76 -8.36 -0.82
N ARG A 241 -34.97 -7.81 -0.65
CA ARG A 241 -35.66 -7.83 0.65
C ARG A 241 -35.65 -9.27 1.14
N ASN A 242 -34.93 -9.50 2.23
CA ASN A 242 -34.81 -10.82 2.82
C ASN A 242 -36.13 -11.09 3.55
N ASP A 243 -37.16 -11.46 2.79
CA ASP A 243 -38.49 -11.77 3.30
C ASP A 243 -38.45 -13.14 3.97
N GLY A 244 -37.82 -13.21 5.14
CA GLY A 244 -38.16 -14.10 6.25
C GLY A 244 -38.39 -15.59 6.01
N LYS A 245 -37.94 -16.20 4.90
CA LYS A 245 -38.06 -17.64 4.67
C LYS A 245 -36.71 -18.24 4.28
N GLY A 246 -36.12 -18.95 5.23
CA GLY A 246 -34.86 -19.67 5.09
C GLY A 246 -34.90 -20.65 3.92
N GLY A 247 -34.17 -20.33 2.86
CA GLY A 247 -33.84 -21.25 1.77
C GLY A 247 -32.35 -21.58 1.83
N LYS A 248 -32.02 -22.86 2.06
CA LYS A 248 -30.65 -23.40 2.06
C LYS A 248 -29.90 -22.96 0.78
N ARG A 249 -28.90 -22.08 0.92
CA ARG A 249 -27.89 -21.88 -0.14
C ARG A 249 -26.87 -23.02 -0.05
N GLY A 250 -27.04 -24.01 -0.91
CA GLY A 250 -26.04 -25.04 -1.14
C GLY A 250 -24.76 -24.41 -1.70
N GLY A 251 -23.66 -24.54 -0.96
CA GLY A 251 -22.34 -24.22 -1.45
C GLY A 251 -21.96 -25.19 -2.57
N LYS A 252 -21.83 -24.66 -3.79
CA LYS A 252 -20.98 -25.28 -4.81
C LYS A 252 -19.80 -24.33 -5.05
N SER A 253 -18.69 -24.68 -4.44
CA SER A 253 -17.36 -24.31 -4.93
C SER A 253 -17.23 -24.82 -6.36
N ASN A 254 -16.88 -23.96 -7.30
CA ASN A 254 -16.37 -24.41 -8.58
C ASN A 254 -15.14 -23.59 -8.97
N GLY A 255 -13.98 -24.20 -8.71
CA GLY A 255 -12.78 -23.92 -9.48
C GLY A 255 -12.89 -24.51 -10.88
N GLY A 256 -11.99 -24.06 -11.75
CA GLY A 256 -11.71 -24.71 -13.04
C GLY A 256 -12.52 -24.21 -14.21
N GLN A 257 -12.03 -23.15 -14.87
CA GLN A 257 -12.30 -22.94 -16.29
C GLN A 257 -11.28 -23.75 -17.11
N ARG A 258 -11.74 -24.86 -17.68
CA ARG A 258 -11.24 -25.41 -18.95
C ARG A 258 -12.47 -25.80 -19.79
N ALA A 259 -12.66 -25.12 -20.92
CA ALA A 259 -13.45 -25.61 -22.06
C ALA A 259 -12.42 -26.26 -23.02
N ALA A 260 -12.48 -27.52 -23.46
CA ALA A 260 -13.53 -28.36 -24.05
C ALA A 260 -13.51 -28.31 -25.59
N THR A 261 -12.97 -29.39 -26.19
CA THR A 261 -13.31 -30.02 -27.49
C THR A 261 -12.49 -31.33 -27.52
N GLY A 262 -12.94 -32.55 -27.82
CA GLY A 262 -14.22 -33.16 -28.19
C GLY A 262 -13.97 -34.67 -28.47
N ALA A 263 -15.03 -35.49 -28.37
CA ALA A 263 -15.23 -36.83 -28.97
C ALA A 263 -14.39 -38.08 -28.54
N ALA A 264 -15.04 -38.93 -27.72
CA ALA A 264 -15.34 -40.38 -27.91
C ALA A 264 -14.21 -41.46 -28.00
N PRO A 265 -14.50 -42.77 -27.77
CA PRO A 265 -13.77 -43.56 -26.75
C PRO A 265 -13.05 -44.82 -27.27
N ALA A 266 -12.11 -45.34 -26.47
CA ALA A 266 -11.71 -46.75 -26.50
C ALA A 266 -11.14 -47.20 -25.13
N GLN A 267 -11.70 -48.28 -24.60
CA GLN A 267 -11.16 -49.16 -23.55
C GLN A 267 -10.78 -50.49 -24.23
N PRO A 268 -10.15 -51.48 -23.55
CA PRO A 268 -9.28 -51.47 -22.36
C PRO A 268 -7.95 -52.22 -22.65
N GLU A 269 -7.10 -52.42 -21.64
CA GLU A 269 -6.47 -53.73 -21.32
C GLU A 269 -5.51 -53.62 -20.11
N GLY A 270 -5.72 -54.47 -19.10
CA GLY A 270 -4.64 -55.33 -18.57
C GLY A 270 -3.84 -54.93 -17.32
N GLY A 271 -4.18 -55.55 -16.18
CA GLY A 271 -3.19 -56.20 -15.27
C GLY A 271 -2.61 -55.37 -14.12
N LYS A 272 -3.21 -55.38 -12.92
CA LYS A 272 -2.94 -56.29 -11.76
C LYS A 272 -1.50 -56.26 -11.19
N ALA A 273 -1.35 -55.81 -9.95
CA ALA A 273 -1.09 -56.62 -8.74
C ALA A 273 -0.37 -55.79 -7.64
N GLY A 274 -0.93 -55.77 -6.42
CA GLY A 274 -0.28 -55.24 -5.20
C GLY A 274 0.59 -56.31 -4.51
N PRO A 275 0.55 -56.45 -3.17
CA PRO A 275 0.63 -55.45 -2.09
C PRO A 275 1.66 -55.87 -1.01
N LYS A 276 1.84 -55.08 0.08
CA LYS A 276 1.75 -55.53 1.51
C LYS A 276 2.51 -54.63 2.51
N GLY A 277 1.88 -54.50 3.69
CA GLY A 277 2.56 -54.56 5.01
C GLY A 277 2.58 -53.24 5.78
N ARG A 278 1.59 -52.94 6.63
CA ARG A 278 1.37 -53.35 8.05
C ARG A 278 2.28 -52.64 9.07
N GLY A 279 1.66 -52.08 10.12
CA GLY A 279 2.31 -51.85 11.41
C GLY A 279 1.56 -50.85 12.31
N LYS A 280 0.76 -51.37 13.25
CA LYS A 280 -0.05 -50.66 14.26
C LYS A 280 0.74 -50.37 15.56
N ALA A 281 0.10 -49.52 16.39
CA ALA A 281 0.09 -49.45 17.87
C ALA A 281 0.80 -48.19 18.43
N GLY A 282 0.25 -47.37 19.34
CA GLY A 282 -0.92 -47.47 20.22
C GLY A 282 -0.48 -47.50 21.69
N GLY A 283 -0.87 -46.51 22.51
CA GLY A 283 -0.91 -46.67 23.99
C GLY A 283 -0.51 -45.50 24.90
N LYS A 284 -1.49 -44.64 25.22
CA LYS A 284 -1.94 -44.11 26.55
C LYS A 284 -0.96 -43.82 27.73
N ALA A 285 -1.20 -42.61 28.28
CA ALA A 285 -1.64 -42.28 29.67
C ALA A 285 -0.68 -41.64 30.69
N GLY A 286 -1.13 -40.48 31.23
CA GLY A 286 -1.33 -40.29 32.67
C GLY A 286 -0.35 -39.38 33.44
N GLY A 287 -0.85 -38.34 34.12
CA GLY A 287 -0.14 -37.70 35.23
C GLY A 287 -0.58 -36.26 35.59
N LYS A 288 -1.34 -36.10 36.67
CA LYS A 288 -1.75 -34.83 37.32
C LYS A 288 -0.59 -34.18 38.11
N ALA A 289 -0.64 -32.86 38.31
CA ALA A 289 -0.87 -32.20 39.63
C ALA A 289 -0.22 -30.81 39.77
N GLY A 290 -1.06 -29.82 40.15
CA GLY A 290 -0.92 -28.88 41.27
C GLY A 290 0.26 -27.89 41.35
N GLY A 291 -0.05 -26.60 41.56
CA GLY A 291 0.94 -25.63 42.08
C GLY A 291 0.51 -24.15 42.06
N LYS A 292 0.28 -23.61 43.25
CA LYS A 292 -0.20 -22.25 43.60
C LYS A 292 0.66 -21.05 43.13
N ALA A 293 -0.05 -19.93 42.95
CA ALA A 293 0.21 -18.54 43.41
C ALA A 293 1.60 -17.90 43.29
N GLY A 294 1.61 -16.67 42.75
CA GLY A 294 2.72 -15.73 42.91
C GLY A 294 2.58 -14.45 42.10
N VAL A 295 1.89 -13.45 42.64
CA VAL A 295 2.02 -12.05 42.21
C VAL A 295 3.43 -11.57 42.59
N LYS A 296 4.26 -11.22 41.61
CA LYS A 296 5.42 -10.35 41.80
C LYS A 296 5.58 -9.44 40.58
N GLY A 297 5.42 -8.14 40.83
CA GLY A 297 5.90 -7.10 39.93
C GLY A 297 7.41 -7.21 39.77
N SER A 298 7.88 -7.01 38.55
CA SER A 298 9.26 -6.68 38.27
C SER A 298 9.27 -5.70 37.10
N GLY A 299 9.58 -4.44 37.40
CA GLY A 299 9.98 -3.48 36.39
C GLY A 299 11.23 -3.99 35.69
N LYS A 300 11.22 -3.99 34.36
CA LYS A 300 12.44 -4.15 33.56
C LYS A 300 12.96 -2.76 33.18
N PRO A 301 14.27 -2.50 33.34
CA PRO A 301 14.86 -1.23 32.98
C PRO A 301 14.88 -1.08 31.45
N ALA A 302 14.74 0.17 31.00
CA ALA A 302 14.91 0.59 29.63
C ALA A 302 16.31 0.16 29.13
N THR A 303 16.34 -0.83 28.23
CA THR A 303 17.57 -1.17 27.51
C THR A 303 17.83 -0.09 26.46
N ALA A 304 18.86 0.71 26.71
CA ALA A 304 19.48 1.58 25.73
C ALA A 304 19.75 0.80 24.43
N VAL A 305 19.13 1.25 23.35
CA VAL A 305 19.29 0.69 22.02
C VAL A 305 20.72 0.97 21.56
N ARG A 306 21.57 -0.07 21.59
CA ARG A 306 22.84 -0.05 20.86
C ARG A 306 22.54 0.08 19.37
N GLU A 307 22.81 1.26 18.81
CA GLU A 307 22.73 1.51 17.38
C GLU A 307 23.60 0.52 16.61
N ARG A 308 23.00 -0.16 15.61
CA ARG A 308 23.70 -1.11 14.74
C ARG A 308 24.25 -0.38 13.50
N PRO A 309 25.44 -0.77 12.97
CA PRO A 309 26.21 0.00 11.98
C PRO A 309 25.48 0.35 10.66
N LEU A 310 24.47 -0.44 10.26
CA LEU A 310 23.69 -0.22 9.04
C LEU A 310 22.75 0.99 9.11
N ALA A 311 22.20 1.29 10.30
CA ALA A 311 21.35 2.45 10.51
C ALA A 311 22.15 3.76 10.32
N ARG A 312 23.39 3.81 10.81
CA ARG A 312 24.29 4.95 10.61
C ARG A 312 24.75 5.08 9.16
N ALA A 313 24.86 4.00 8.38
CA ALA A 313 25.20 4.08 6.96
C ALA A 313 24.04 4.62 6.10
N VAL A 314 22.81 4.13 6.33
CA VAL A 314 21.60 4.63 5.65
C VAL A 314 21.32 6.07 6.06
N LEU A 315 21.32 6.38 7.36
CA LEU A 315 21.13 7.73 7.87
C LEU A 315 22.27 8.67 7.44
N SER A 316 23.55 8.24 7.48
CA SER A 316 24.66 9.10 7.05
C SER A 316 24.73 9.31 5.54
N ARG A 317 24.15 8.43 4.72
CA ARG A 317 24.05 8.62 3.26
C ARG A 317 22.85 9.50 2.91
N VAL A 318 21.72 9.32 3.61
CA VAL A 318 20.55 10.21 3.51
C VAL A 318 20.89 11.64 3.99
N HIS A 319 21.57 11.79 5.13
CA HIS A 319 22.03 13.09 5.65
C HIS A 319 23.17 13.72 4.83
N ARG A 320 23.97 12.94 4.08
CA ARG A 320 25.01 13.50 3.18
C ARG A 320 24.46 13.95 1.83
N THR A 321 23.34 13.37 1.37
CA THR A 321 22.72 13.71 0.08
C THR A 321 21.78 14.92 0.22
N LEU A 322 21.23 15.15 1.42
CA LEU A 322 20.51 16.36 1.81
C LEU A 322 21.47 17.26 2.62
N GLY A 323 22.24 18.12 1.93
CA GLY A 323 23.31 18.91 2.54
C GLY A 323 22.87 19.75 3.76
N PRO A 324 23.79 20.05 4.71
CA PRO A 324 23.49 20.83 5.90
C PRO A 324 23.53 22.33 5.59
N ARG A 325 22.40 23.02 5.62
CA ARG A 325 22.35 24.46 5.91
C ARG A 325 21.03 24.80 6.59
N VAL A 326 21.06 24.87 7.91
CA VAL A 326 20.70 26.03 8.76
C VAL A 326 20.82 25.55 10.21
N GLN A 327 21.96 25.87 10.82
CA GLN A 327 22.05 26.12 12.26
C GLN A 327 23.16 27.14 12.46
N GLU A 328 22.85 28.38 12.09
CA GLU A 328 23.50 29.55 12.68
C GLU A 328 22.59 30.75 12.44
N GLN A 329 21.67 30.97 13.38
CA GLN A 329 21.46 32.27 14.01
C GLN A 329 20.54 32.07 15.22
N ARG A 330 21.14 32.31 16.39
CA ARG A 330 20.43 32.74 17.59
C ARG A 330 19.79 34.10 17.34
#